data_AF-A0A543F357-F1
#
_entry.id   AF-A0A543F357-F1
#
_cell.length_a   1.000
_cell.length_b   1.000
_cell.length_c   1.000
_cell.angle_alpha   90.00
_cell.angle_beta   90.00
_cell.angle_gamma   90.00
#
_symmetry.space_group_name_H-M   'P 1'
#
loop_
_entity.id
_entity.type
_entity.pdbx_description
1 polymer ?
#
loop_
_entity_poly.entity_id
_entity_poly.type
_entity_poly.pdbx_seq_one_letter_code
_entity_poly.pdbx_strand_id
1 'polypeptide(L)'
;MSSQGLALSNRLRYLAWRIRRIDVGSVLERAKETAHEHGKWTPAVVVDMLWSAGFRQVGFQDYVDYDFAILNRAERATYMTHPVSNELSQKYDHPDYRGLFQDKVEFDRTFSEFLRRDWMVVEAGNADEVRAFAEKHGTIVTKEPVGQAGTGVHRYHAAEISDWDAFHRGLLDRGELLIEEVIRQHADLAAVCPGTVNTTRVTAFFDGEKTHILAMAQKFGRGAVSDQMTFGGFYTMLDENGHAVGPGYDSHAHVHVTHPDSGFVIADFQLPMIDEVKAFVDQVARVVPQIQYVGWDIVVTPEGPVLVEGNWGAGVYENKPSVTGIRTGHKPRYRAAIGF
;
A
#
# COMPACT_ATOMS: atom_id res chain seq x y z
N MET A 1 -32.24 16.99 27.41
CA MET A 1 -32.66 17.44 26.06
C MET A 1 -31.51 18.21 25.42
N SER A 2 -31.38 18.10 24.10
CA SER A 2 -30.42 18.76 23.19
C SER A 2 -28.94 18.32 23.25
N SER A 3 -28.59 17.30 22.46
CA SER A 3 -27.25 17.19 21.83
C SER A 3 -27.28 16.67 20.38
N GLN A 4 -28.46 16.34 19.82
CA GLN A 4 -28.55 15.81 18.45
C GLN A 4 -28.48 16.88 17.33
N GLY A 5 -28.51 18.18 17.65
CA GLY A 5 -28.47 19.27 16.64
C GLY A 5 -27.08 19.65 16.13
N LEU A 6 -26.02 19.38 16.91
CA LEU A 6 -24.65 19.79 16.59
C LEU A 6 -23.96 18.85 15.59
N ALA A 7 -24.30 17.56 15.57
CA ALA A 7 -23.71 16.57 14.66
C ALA A 7 -24.18 16.74 13.19
N LEU A 8 -25.45 17.09 12.98
CA LEU A 8 -26.01 17.23 11.62
C LEU A 8 -25.48 18.47 10.91
N SER A 9 -25.38 19.61 11.62
CA SER A 9 -24.87 20.86 11.06
C SER A 9 -23.38 20.80 10.71
N ASN A 10 -22.60 20.03 11.48
CA ASN A 10 -21.19 19.78 11.20
C ASN A 10 -21.01 18.83 10.01
N ARG A 11 -21.85 17.77 9.90
CA ARG A 11 -21.90 16.90 8.72
C ARG A 11 -22.31 17.65 7.46
N LEU A 12 -23.32 18.51 7.54
CA LEU A 12 -23.78 19.34 6.42
C LEU A 12 -22.74 20.39 6.02
N ARG A 13 -22.06 21.04 6.97
CA ARG A 13 -20.94 21.96 6.69
C ARG A 13 -19.76 21.25 6.08
N TYR A 14 -19.43 20.06 6.56
CA TYR A 14 -18.38 19.21 5.99
C TYR A 14 -18.71 18.77 4.57
N LEU A 15 -19.96 18.35 4.32
CA LEU A 15 -20.46 18.03 2.97
C LEU A 15 -20.42 19.26 2.05
N ALA A 16 -20.87 20.43 2.51
CA ALA A 16 -20.83 21.67 1.72
C ALA A 16 -19.41 22.14 1.42
N TRP A 17 -18.49 22.00 2.38
CA TRP A 17 -17.06 22.28 2.18
C TRP A 17 -16.44 21.30 1.18
N ARG A 18 -16.78 20.01 1.27
CA ARG A 18 -16.32 18.97 0.34
C ARG A 18 -16.84 19.25 -1.07
N ILE A 19 -18.13 19.58 -1.23
CA ILE A 19 -18.76 19.95 -2.52
C ILE A 19 -18.02 21.11 -3.20
N ARG A 20 -17.61 22.14 -2.45
CA ARG A 20 -16.84 23.28 -2.99
C ARG A 20 -15.44 22.93 -3.50
N ARG A 21 -14.91 21.75 -3.12
CA ARG A 21 -13.60 21.23 -3.55
C ARG A 21 -13.72 20.05 -4.50
N ILE A 22 -14.93 19.65 -4.90
CA ILE A 22 -15.10 18.62 -5.92
C ILE A 22 -14.67 19.22 -7.25
N ASP A 23 -13.63 18.64 -7.84
CA ASP A 23 -13.33 18.85 -9.24
C ASP A 23 -14.38 18.12 -10.08
N VAL A 24 -15.40 18.88 -10.50
CA VAL A 24 -16.53 18.36 -11.29
C VAL A 24 -16.05 17.80 -12.63
N GLY A 25 -14.97 18.35 -13.21
CA GLY A 25 -14.39 17.85 -14.45
C GLY A 25 -13.84 16.45 -14.27
N SER A 26 -13.03 16.24 -13.24
CA SER A 26 -12.46 14.93 -12.90
C SER A 26 -13.53 13.89 -12.55
N VAL A 27 -14.61 14.28 -11.86
CA VAL A 27 -15.73 13.36 -11.56
C VAL A 27 -16.47 12.93 -12.83
N LEU A 28 -16.72 13.87 -13.75
CA LEU A 28 -17.38 13.57 -15.02
C LEU A 28 -16.52 12.67 -15.91
N GLU A 29 -15.21 12.86 -15.91
CA GLU A 29 -14.26 12.02 -16.65
C GLU A 29 -14.28 10.57 -16.13
N ARG A 30 -14.05 10.38 -14.83
CA ARG A 30 -14.16 9.06 -14.17
C ARG A 30 -15.50 8.39 -14.46
N ALA A 31 -16.61 9.13 -14.34
CA ALA A 31 -17.93 8.58 -14.59
C ALA A 31 -18.16 8.18 -16.06
N LYS A 32 -17.55 8.88 -17.02
CA LYS A 32 -17.58 8.49 -18.44
C LYS A 32 -16.80 7.21 -18.68
N GLU A 33 -15.61 7.10 -18.12
CA GLU A 33 -14.75 5.91 -18.21
C GLU A 33 -15.45 4.69 -17.61
N THR A 34 -15.93 4.79 -16.37
CA THR A 34 -16.68 3.70 -15.71
C THR A 34 -17.95 3.33 -16.47
N ALA A 35 -18.67 4.32 -17.03
CA ALA A 35 -19.85 4.06 -17.82
C ALA A 35 -19.52 3.30 -19.12
N HIS A 36 -18.43 3.67 -19.78
CA HIS A 36 -17.93 2.99 -20.97
C HIS A 36 -17.48 1.56 -20.65
N GLU A 37 -16.65 1.39 -19.61
CA GLU A 37 -16.11 0.09 -19.16
C GLU A 37 -17.21 -0.93 -18.84
N HIS A 38 -18.32 -0.48 -18.24
CA HIS A 38 -19.40 -1.37 -17.78
C HIS A 38 -20.70 -1.28 -18.58
N GLY A 39 -20.69 -0.59 -19.73
CA GLY A 39 -21.90 -0.41 -20.56
C GLY A 39 -23.06 0.26 -19.82
N LYS A 40 -22.78 1.25 -18.98
CA LYS A 40 -23.77 2.01 -18.21
C LYS A 40 -24.07 3.38 -18.84
N TRP A 41 -25.17 3.99 -18.41
CA TRP A 41 -25.51 5.34 -18.81
C TRP A 41 -24.76 6.37 -17.94
N THR A 42 -23.91 7.20 -18.55
CA THR A 42 -23.04 8.15 -17.82
C THR A 42 -23.76 9.02 -16.78
N PRO A 43 -24.92 9.66 -17.07
CA PRO A 43 -25.64 10.43 -16.06
C PRO A 43 -26.06 9.61 -14.83
N ALA A 44 -26.43 8.33 -15.02
CA ALA A 44 -26.76 7.45 -13.89
C ALA A 44 -25.52 7.15 -13.04
N VAL A 45 -24.36 6.91 -13.67
CA VAL A 45 -23.08 6.71 -12.97
C VAL A 45 -22.68 7.97 -12.20
N VAL A 46 -22.80 9.16 -12.78
CA VAL A 46 -22.52 10.44 -12.10
C VAL A 46 -23.38 10.59 -10.84
N VAL A 47 -24.70 10.36 -10.95
CA VAL A 47 -25.63 10.46 -9.81
C VAL A 47 -25.29 9.43 -8.73
N ASP A 48 -25.03 8.19 -9.11
CA ASP A 48 -24.71 7.11 -8.17
C ASP A 48 -23.35 7.31 -7.48
N MET A 49 -22.35 7.81 -8.21
CA MET A 49 -21.03 8.16 -7.69
C MET A 49 -21.12 9.29 -6.66
N LEU A 50 -21.83 10.39 -6.98
CA LEU A 50 -22.06 11.49 -6.05
C LEU A 50 -22.86 11.06 -4.81
N TRP A 51 -23.90 10.23 -5.01
CA TRP A 51 -24.70 9.68 -3.92
C TRP A 51 -23.86 8.80 -2.99
N SER A 52 -23.03 7.92 -3.56
CA SER A 52 -22.15 7.02 -2.81
C SER A 52 -21.10 7.80 -2.01
N ALA A 53 -20.52 8.86 -2.58
CA ALA A 53 -19.58 9.74 -1.88
C ALA A 53 -20.24 10.57 -0.77
N GLY A 54 -21.46 11.05 -0.98
CA GLY A 54 -22.19 11.88 -0.01
C GLY A 54 -22.76 11.09 1.17
N PHE A 55 -23.23 9.86 0.93
CA PHE A 55 -24.07 9.13 1.90
C PHE A 55 -23.56 7.73 2.26
N ARG A 56 -22.57 7.19 1.55
CA ARG A 56 -22.09 5.80 1.73
C ARG A 56 -20.59 5.68 2.03
N GLN A 57 -19.90 6.80 2.25
CA GLN A 57 -18.45 6.83 2.53
C GLN A 57 -17.60 6.18 1.42
N VAL A 58 -18.01 6.27 0.15
CA VAL A 58 -17.26 5.73 -0.99
C VAL A 58 -16.50 6.87 -1.67
N GLY A 59 -15.17 6.82 -1.72
CA GLY A 59 -14.39 7.77 -2.50
C GLY A 59 -14.67 7.63 -4.00
N PHE A 60 -14.43 8.69 -4.78
CA PHE A 60 -14.60 8.59 -6.24
C PHE A 60 -13.66 7.56 -6.86
N GLN A 61 -12.43 7.46 -6.34
CA GLN A 61 -11.50 6.44 -6.79
C GLN A 61 -11.92 5.03 -6.35
N ASP A 62 -12.36 4.83 -5.09
CA ASP A 62 -12.92 3.54 -4.64
C ASP A 62 -14.07 3.05 -5.53
N TYR A 63 -14.91 3.98 -5.98
CA TYR A 63 -16.05 3.67 -6.85
C TYR A 63 -15.60 3.08 -8.19
N VAL A 64 -14.51 3.63 -8.74
CA VAL A 64 -13.91 3.19 -10.01
C VAL A 64 -13.11 1.91 -9.81
N ASP A 65 -12.16 1.91 -8.87
CA ASP A 65 -11.20 0.82 -8.65
C ASP A 65 -11.89 -0.51 -8.30
N TYR A 66 -13.02 -0.46 -7.58
CA TYR A 66 -13.73 -1.64 -7.09
C TYR A 66 -15.08 -1.87 -7.78
N ASP A 67 -15.27 -1.31 -8.98
CA ASP A 67 -16.44 -1.45 -9.86
C ASP A 67 -17.80 -1.25 -9.17
N PHE A 68 -17.95 -0.23 -8.34
CA PHE A 68 -19.21 0.00 -7.61
C PHE A 68 -20.41 0.12 -8.56
N ALA A 69 -20.21 0.60 -9.79
CA ALA A 69 -21.23 0.73 -10.82
C ALA A 69 -21.94 -0.58 -11.21
N ILE A 70 -21.31 -1.75 -11.00
CA ILE A 70 -21.90 -3.06 -11.31
C ILE A 70 -22.34 -3.84 -10.08
N LEU A 71 -22.08 -3.33 -8.87
CA LEU A 71 -22.42 -3.99 -7.61
C LEU A 71 -23.83 -3.62 -7.14
N ASN A 72 -24.53 -4.60 -6.56
CA ASN A 72 -25.80 -4.38 -5.87
C ASN A 72 -25.58 -3.85 -4.44
N ARG A 73 -26.66 -3.47 -3.75
CA ARG A 73 -26.57 -2.87 -2.41
C ARG A 73 -25.93 -3.78 -1.35
N ALA A 74 -26.21 -5.08 -1.38
CA ALA A 74 -25.66 -6.02 -0.42
C ALA A 74 -24.16 -6.24 -0.66
N GLU A 75 -23.77 -6.39 -1.93
CA GLU A 75 -22.37 -6.49 -2.36
C GLU A 75 -21.58 -5.24 -1.95
N ARG A 76 -22.04 -4.03 -2.30
CA ARG A 76 -21.40 -2.76 -1.92
C ARG A 76 -21.18 -2.61 -0.41
N ALA A 77 -22.07 -3.19 0.42
CA ALA A 77 -21.94 -3.11 1.87
C ALA A 77 -20.76 -3.93 2.44
N THR A 78 -20.17 -4.81 1.63
CA THR A 78 -19.02 -5.65 1.99
C THR A 78 -17.66 -5.04 1.65
N TYR A 79 -17.62 -3.92 0.92
CA TYR A 79 -16.34 -3.31 0.51
C TYR A 79 -15.78 -2.37 1.56
N MET A 80 -14.48 -2.51 1.83
CA MET A 80 -13.69 -1.44 2.45
C MET A 80 -13.46 -0.32 1.44
N THR A 81 -13.32 0.89 1.96
CA THR A 81 -13.16 2.12 1.17
C THR A 81 -12.23 3.04 1.90
N HIS A 82 -11.50 3.89 1.17
CA HIS A 82 -10.51 4.79 1.76
C HIS A 82 -11.09 5.67 2.89
N PRO A 83 -12.32 6.23 2.79
CA PRO A 83 -12.90 7.00 3.89
C PRO A 83 -13.13 6.17 5.17
N VAL A 84 -13.51 4.89 5.05
CA VAL A 84 -13.71 4.01 6.21
C VAL A 84 -12.37 3.58 6.79
N SER A 85 -11.39 3.21 5.94
CA SER A 85 -10.02 2.89 6.36
C SER A 85 -9.39 4.06 7.13
N ASN A 86 -9.49 5.29 6.60
CA ASN A 86 -8.98 6.47 7.29
C ASN A 86 -9.71 6.73 8.63
N GLU A 87 -11.02 6.48 8.74
CA GLU A 87 -11.72 6.58 10.02
C GLU A 87 -11.17 5.59 11.06
N LEU A 88 -10.84 4.37 10.63
CA LEU A 88 -10.18 3.39 11.49
C LEU A 88 -8.79 3.85 11.92
N SER A 89 -7.95 4.31 10.99
CA SER A 89 -6.61 4.83 11.33
C SER A 89 -6.68 6.01 12.31
N GLN A 90 -7.62 6.95 12.09
CA GLN A 90 -7.77 8.08 13.01
C GLN A 90 -8.24 7.66 14.41
N LYS A 91 -8.99 6.57 14.51
CA LYS A 91 -9.52 6.06 15.78
C LYS A 91 -8.52 5.20 16.54
N TYR A 92 -7.75 4.37 15.83
CA TYR A 92 -6.98 3.28 16.43
C TYR A 92 -5.45 3.50 16.39
N ASP A 93 -4.97 4.48 15.62
CA ASP A 93 -3.54 4.79 15.55
C ASP A 93 -3.26 6.07 16.32
N HIS A 94 -2.61 5.95 17.48
CA HIS A 94 -2.35 7.06 18.37
C HIS A 94 -1.47 8.13 17.69
N PRO A 95 -1.90 9.42 17.62
CA PRO A 95 -1.18 10.48 16.90
C PRO A 95 0.30 10.60 17.24
N ASP A 96 0.65 10.53 18.52
CA ASP A 96 2.04 10.70 19.01
C ASP A 96 3.02 9.63 18.49
N TYR A 97 2.52 8.48 18.02
CA TYR A 97 3.34 7.36 17.54
C TYR A 97 3.40 7.27 16.01
N ARG A 98 2.58 8.05 15.30
CA ARG A 98 2.51 8.00 13.82
C ARG A 98 3.82 8.45 13.16
N GLY A 99 4.59 9.30 13.83
CA GLY A 99 5.90 9.77 13.35
C GLY A 99 6.88 8.61 13.12
N LEU A 100 6.83 7.57 13.96
CA LEU A 100 7.66 6.35 13.84
C LEU A 100 7.43 5.58 12.54
N PHE A 101 6.28 5.80 11.88
CA PHE A 101 5.89 5.15 10.63
C PHE A 101 6.00 6.09 9.43
N GLN A 102 6.19 7.39 9.65
CA GLN A 102 6.29 8.40 8.58
C GLN A 102 7.73 8.68 8.20
N ASP A 103 8.62 8.71 9.19
CA ASP A 103 10.05 8.87 8.98
C ASP A 103 10.69 7.48 8.84
N LYS A 104 11.25 7.19 7.67
CA LYS A 104 11.84 5.87 7.37
C LYS A 104 13.07 5.56 8.22
N VAL A 105 13.81 6.57 8.68
CA VAL A 105 14.97 6.34 9.54
C VAL A 105 14.50 5.96 10.95
N GLU A 106 13.49 6.66 11.48
CA GLU A 106 12.87 6.28 12.76
C GLU A 106 12.19 4.92 12.68
N PHE A 107 11.55 4.62 11.56
CA PHE A 107 10.98 3.31 11.29
C PHE A 107 12.06 2.23 11.33
N ASP A 108 13.16 2.42 10.58
CA ASP A 108 14.24 1.43 10.53
C ASP A 108 14.92 1.24 11.88
N ARG A 109 15.08 2.30 12.68
CA ARG A 109 15.53 2.20 14.08
C ARG A 109 14.57 1.37 14.92
N THR A 110 13.28 1.71 14.87
CA THR A 110 12.23 1.10 15.68
C THR A 110 12.05 -0.39 15.37
N PHE A 111 12.15 -0.76 14.09
CA PHE A 111 11.89 -2.12 13.60
C PHE A 111 13.15 -2.86 13.13
N SER A 112 14.35 -2.39 13.50
CA SER A 112 15.65 -2.90 13.06
C SER A 112 15.78 -4.43 13.07
N GLU A 113 15.29 -5.10 14.13
CA GLU A 113 15.33 -6.57 14.26
C GLU A 113 14.54 -7.31 13.17
N PHE A 114 13.54 -6.65 12.58
CA PHE A 114 12.64 -7.22 11.57
C PHE A 114 13.03 -6.86 10.13
N LEU A 115 13.95 -5.91 9.93
CA LEU A 115 14.42 -5.52 8.61
C LEU A 115 15.36 -6.55 7.99
N ARG A 116 16.22 -7.14 8.83
CA ARG A 116 17.26 -8.14 8.47
C ARG A 116 18.09 -7.77 7.23
N ARG A 117 18.37 -6.48 7.06
CA ARG A 117 19.22 -5.92 6.03
C ARG A 117 20.07 -4.82 6.63
N ASP A 118 21.23 -4.57 6.05
CA ASP A 118 22.05 -3.43 6.47
C ASP A 118 21.41 -2.12 5.99
N TRP A 119 21.54 -1.07 6.79
CA TRP A 119 21.11 0.29 6.45
C TRP A 119 21.99 1.31 7.15
N MET A 120 22.07 2.53 6.60
CA MET A 120 22.79 3.64 7.21
C MET A 120 22.16 4.99 6.85
N VAL A 121 22.49 6.01 7.64
CA VAL A 121 22.08 7.40 7.38
C VAL A 121 23.20 8.15 6.67
N VAL A 122 22.84 8.96 5.69
CA VAL A 122 23.77 9.88 5.03
C VAL A 122 23.85 11.17 5.84
N GLU A 123 25.06 11.51 6.29
CA GLU A 123 25.34 12.66 7.12
C GLU A 123 26.48 13.49 6.54
N ALA A 124 26.60 14.76 6.94
CA ALA A 124 27.74 15.56 6.51
C ALA A 124 29.05 14.93 7.00
N GLY A 125 29.95 14.61 6.06
CA GLY A 125 31.29 14.09 6.36
C GLY A 125 31.43 12.57 6.39
N ASN A 126 30.38 11.79 6.10
CA ASN A 126 30.44 10.32 6.10
C ASN A 126 30.56 9.67 4.70
N ALA A 127 31.25 10.35 3.78
CA ALA A 127 31.39 9.89 2.39
C ALA A 127 32.14 8.54 2.29
N ASP A 128 33.16 8.33 3.14
CA ASP A 128 33.93 7.09 3.17
C ASP A 128 33.07 5.90 3.67
N GLU A 129 32.18 6.13 4.64
CA GLU A 129 31.22 5.11 5.11
C GLU A 129 30.19 4.78 4.03
N VAL A 130 29.64 5.79 3.33
CA VAL A 130 28.72 5.56 2.20
C VAL A 130 29.39 4.74 1.11
N ARG A 131 30.64 5.06 0.79
CA ARG A 131 31.44 4.28 -0.15
C ARG A 131 31.61 2.83 0.31
N ALA A 132 32.06 2.62 1.54
CA ALA A 132 32.31 1.28 2.07
C ALA A 132 31.02 0.43 2.08
N PHE A 133 29.89 1.05 2.44
CA PHE A 133 28.58 0.40 2.39
C PHE A 133 28.20 0.01 0.96
N ALA A 134 28.28 0.96 0.01
CA ALA A 134 27.92 0.71 -1.37
C ALA A 134 28.81 -0.34 -2.04
N GLU A 135 30.13 -0.29 -1.81
CA GLU A 135 31.08 -1.29 -2.33
C GLU A 135 30.84 -2.68 -1.72
N LYS A 136 30.46 -2.77 -0.44
CA LYS A 136 30.12 -4.04 0.24
C LYS A 136 28.92 -4.74 -0.40
N HIS A 137 27.85 -4.00 -0.69
CA HIS A 137 26.59 -4.57 -1.19
C HIS A 137 26.49 -4.55 -2.72
N GLY A 138 27.32 -3.75 -3.41
CA GLY A 138 27.37 -3.62 -4.86
C GLY A 138 26.21 -2.81 -5.46
N THR A 139 24.98 -3.03 -4.99
CA THR A 139 23.80 -2.23 -5.34
C THR A 139 23.12 -1.76 -4.07
N ILE A 140 22.73 -0.49 -4.03
CA ILE A 140 22.07 0.14 -2.88
C ILE A 140 20.76 0.79 -3.30
N VAL A 141 19.83 0.87 -2.36
CA VAL A 141 18.61 1.67 -2.48
C VAL A 141 18.75 2.88 -1.57
N THR A 142 18.47 4.07 -2.09
CA THR A 142 18.41 5.29 -1.29
C THR A 142 16.97 5.76 -1.15
N LYS A 143 16.67 6.44 -0.05
CA LYS A 143 15.32 6.93 0.24
C LYS A 143 15.35 8.31 0.88
N GLU A 144 14.38 9.13 0.54
CA GLU A 144 13.99 10.28 1.35
C GLU A 144 13.28 9.80 2.63
N PRO A 145 13.70 10.24 3.84
CA PRO A 145 13.13 9.78 5.10
C PRO A 145 11.62 10.00 5.18
N VAL A 146 11.16 11.19 4.78
CA VAL A 146 9.73 11.55 4.77
C VAL A 146 9.26 11.65 3.33
N GLY A 147 8.26 10.84 2.98
CA GLY A 147 7.69 10.83 1.64
C GLY A 147 6.72 9.67 1.47
N GLN A 148 5.85 9.75 0.46
CA GLN A 148 4.83 8.75 0.15
C GLN A 148 4.94 8.27 -1.31
N ALA A 149 4.34 7.11 -1.61
CA ALA A 149 4.20 6.58 -2.97
C ALA A 149 5.51 6.33 -3.76
N GLY A 150 6.63 6.17 -3.06
CA GLY A 150 7.92 5.78 -3.67
C GLY A 150 8.61 6.86 -4.51
N THR A 151 8.14 8.11 -4.50
CA THR A 151 8.67 9.19 -5.36
C THR A 151 10.09 9.65 -5.01
N GLY A 152 10.63 9.21 -3.87
CA GLY A 152 11.99 9.51 -3.40
C GLY A 152 12.79 8.24 -3.12
N VAL A 153 12.61 7.20 -3.93
CA VAL A 153 13.35 5.93 -3.83
C VAL A 153 14.19 5.74 -5.10
N HIS A 154 15.50 5.52 -4.95
CA HIS A 154 16.42 5.39 -6.08
C HIS A 154 17.32 4.16 -5.90
N ARG A 155 17.80 3.61 -7.02
CA ARG A 155 18.74 2.48 -7.05
C ARG A 155 20.04 2.93 -7.69
N TYR A 156 21.16 2.63 -7.04
CA TYR A 156 22.49 2.92 -7.56
C TYR A 156 23.37 1.67 -7.53
N HIS A 157 24.24 1.56 -8.52
CA HIS A 157 25.26 0.52 -8.60
C HIS A 157 26.61 1.13 -8.24
N ALA A 158 27.30 0.55 -7.25
CA ALA A 158 28.59 1.06 -6.78
C ALA A 158 29.64 1.12 -7.90
N ALA A 159 29.58 0.16 -8.84
CA ALA A 159 30.47 0.12 -10.00
C ALA A 159 30.29 1.31 -10.98
N GLU A 160 29.17 2.03 -10.91
CA GLU A 160 28.88 3.19 -11.75
C GLU A 160 29.31 4.52 -11.09
N ILE A 161 29.74 4.47 -9.82
CA ILE A 161 30.14 5.64 -9.04
C ILE A 161 31.66 5.80 -9.13
N SER A 162 32.10 6.91 -9.72
CA SER A 162 33.53 7.23 -9.91
C SER A 162 34.07 8.29 -8.95
N ASP A 163 33.19 9.18 -8.46
CA ASP A 163 33.51 10.24 -7.50
C ASP A 163 32.56 10.12 -6.31
N TRP A 164 33.06 9.52 -5.22
CA TRP A 164 32.28 9.26 -4.01
C TRP A 164 31.96 10.54 -3.23
N ASP A 165 32.84 11.53 -3.25
CA ASP A 165 32.57 12.82 -2.61
C ASP A 165 31.45 13.57 -3.34
N ALA A 166 31.45 13.55 -4.68
CA ALA A 166 30.37 14.13 -5.48
C ALA A 166 29.07 13.37 -5.34
N PHE A 167 29.11 12.03 -5.31
CA PHE A 167 27.93 11.20 -5.07
C PHE A 167 27.31 11.49 -3.72
N HIS A 168 28.11 11.51 -2.64
CA HIS A 168 27.69 11.82 -1.28
C HIS A 168 27.04 13.20 -1.17
N ARG A 169 27.68 14.25 -1.71
CA ARG A 169 27.07 15.59 -1.78
C ARG A 169 25.74 15.58 -2.51
N GLY A 170 25.65 14.85 -3.62
CA GLY A 170 24.42 14.71 -4.38
C GLY A 170 23.28 14.05 -3.60
N LEU A 171 23.58 13.04 -2.77
CA LEU A 171 22.58 12.42 -1.89
C LEU A 171 22.03 13.44 -0.89
N LEU A 172 22.91 14.23 -0.26
CA LEU A 172 22.51 15.29 0.67
C LEU A 172 21.65 16.36 -0.02
N ASP A 173 22.05 16.82 -1.21
CA ASP A 173 21.33 17.86 -1.97
C ASP A 173 19.92 17.42 -2.36
N ARG A 174 19.72 16.12 -2.62
CA ARG A 174 18.41 15.54 -2.98
C ARG A 174 17.60 15.06 -1.77
N GLY A 175 18.15 15.11 -0.56
CA GLY A 175 17.48 14.61 0.65
C GLY A 175 17.40 13.08 0.72
N GLU A 176 18.21 12.36 -0.06
CA GLU A 176 18.31 10.90 -0.04
C GLU A 176 19.14 10.44 1.16
N LEU A 177 18.56 10.57 2.36
CA LEU A 177 19.30 10.44 3.63
C LEU A 177 19.32 9.03 4.22
N LEU A 178 18.56 8.09 3.67
CA LEU A 178 18.58 6.69 4.09
C LEU A 178 19.14 5.82 2.96
N ILE A 179 20.13 4.98 3.27
CA ILE A 179 20.66 3.95 2.38
C ILE A 179 20.34 2.58 2.96
N GLU A 180 19.84 1.68 2.12
CA GLU A 180 19.55 0.30 2.48
C GLU A 180 20.19 -0.68 1.50
N GLU A 181 20.57 -1.85 2.02
CA GLU A 181 20.88 -3.03 1.22
C GLU A 181 19.65 -3.50 0.43
N VAL A 182 19.86 -3.94 -0.81
CA VAL A 182 18.80 -4.55 -1.62
C VAL A 182 18.36 -5.87 -1.01
N ILE A 183 17.06 -5.99 -0.71
CA ILE A 183 16.48 -7.22 -0.18
C ILE A 183 16.57 -8.34 -1.23
N ARG A 184 17.13 -9.49 -0.82
CA ARG A 184 17.08 -10.73 -1.59
C ARG A 184 15.77 -11.46 -1.33
N GLN A 185 14.80 -11.30 -2.24
CA GLN A 185 13.51 -11.98 -2.16
C GLN A 185 13.60 -13.47 -2.51
N HIS A 186 12.60 -14.23 -2.06
CA HIS A 186 12.41 -15.67 -2.33
C HIS A 186 12.31 -15.96 -3.84
N ALA A 187 12.68 -17.16 -4.24
CA ALA A 187 12.71 -17.58 -5.65
C ALA A 187 11.34 -17.43 -6.33
N ASP A 188 10.24 -17.73 -5.62
CA ASP A 188 8.88 -17.61 -6.16
C ASP A 188 8.49 -16.16 -6.49
N LEU A 189 8.92 -15.19 -5.66
CA LEU A 189 8.72 -13.76 -5.94
C LEU A 189 9.60 -13.33 -7.13
N ALA A 190 10.86 -13.78 -7.15
CA ALA A 190 11.81 -13.50 -8.22
C ALA A 190 11.39 -14.12 -9.56
N ALA A 191 10.65 -15.23 -9.57
CA ALA A 191 10.10 -15.83 -10.79
C ALA A 191 9.07 -14.91 -11.47
N VAL A 192 8.34 -14.09 -10.70
CA VAL A 192 7.41 -13.10 -11.26
C VAL A 192 8.18 -11.88 -11.75
N CYS A 193 8.99 -11.24 -10.90
CA CYS A 193 9.81 -10.09 -11.30
C CYS A 193 11.11 -10.03 -10.48
N PRO A 194 12.27 -10.42 -11.04
CA PRO A 194 13.54 -10.40 -10.29
C PRO A 194 14.15 -9.00 -10.19
N GLY A 195 13.78 -8.07 -11.10
CA GLY A 195 14.35 -6.73 -11.17
C GLY A 195 13.76 -5.72 -10.17
N THR A 196 12.75 -6.12 -9.40
CA THR A 196 12.09 -5.30 -8.38
C THR A 196 11.82 -6.18 -7.16
N VAL A 197 11.95 -5.60 -5.97
CA VAL A 197 11.50 -6.27 -4.74
C VAL A 197 9.98 -6.23 -4.70
N ASN A 198 9.33 -7.40 -4.76
CA ASN A 198 7.89 -7.55 -4.81
C ASN A 198 7.33 -7.72 -3.40
N THR A 199 6.62 -6.70 -2.92
CA THR A 199 6.10 -6.64 -1.55
C THR A 199 4.71 -7.27 -1.46
N THR A 200 4.44 -7.94 -0.35
CA THR A 200 3.07 -8.28 0.05
C THR A 200 2.55 -7.22 1.00
N ARG A 201 1.46 -6.53 0.63
CA ARG A 201 0.71 -5.69 1.54
C ARG A 201 -0.17 -6.56 2.43
N VAL A 202 0.07 -6.56 3.73
CA VAL A 202 -0.76 -7.19 4.75
C VAL A 202 -1.42 -6.12 5.59
N THR A 203 -2.72 -5.91 5.37
CA THR A 203 -3.50 -4.99 6.22
C THR A 203 -3.96 -5.75 7.46
N ALA A 204 -3.59 -5.26 8.65
CA ALA A 204 -3.82 -5.95 9.90
C ALA A 204 -4.31 -5.01 11.02
N PHE A 205 -4.96 -5.60 12.02
CA PHE A 205 -5.38 -4.93 13.25
C PHE A 205 -4.88 -5.66 14.49
N PHE A 206 -4.14 -4.98 15.36
CA PHE A 206 -3.72 -5.51 16.65
C PHE A 206 -4.73 -5.14 17.74
N ASP A 207 -5.36 -6.14 18.37
CA ASP A 207 -6.40 -5.92 19.37
C ASP A 207 -5.88 -5.73 20.80
N GLY A 208 -4.55 -5.76 20.98
CA GLY A 208 -3.87 -5.74 22.28
C GLY A 208 -3.37 -7.12 22.73
N GLU A 209 -3.93 -8.20 22.19
CA GLU A 209 -3.54 -9.58 22.49
C GLU A 209 -3.01 -10.29 21.26
N LYS A 210 -3.63 -10.12 20.10
CA LYS A 210 -3.28 -10.76 18.84
C LYS A 210 -3.55 -9.84 17.64
N THR A 211 -2.87 -10.18 16.55
CA THR A 211 -3.00 -9.47 15.28
C THR A 211 -3.96 -10.21 14.36
N HIS A 212 -4.96 -9.48 13.86
CA HIS A 212 -5.94 -9.95 12.91
C HIS A 212 -5.56 -9.47 11.52
N ILE A 213 -5.23 -10.39 10.62
CA ILE A 213 -5.06 -10.06 9.21
C ILE A 213 -6.44 -9.81 8.60
N LEU A 214 -6.58 -8.69 7.92
CA LEU A 214 -7.84 -8.19 7.38
C LEU A 214 -7.92 -8.28 5.86
N ALA A 215 -6.79 -8.08 5.18
CA ALA A 215 -6.65 -8.25 3.74
C ALA A 215 -5.16 -8.47 3.39
N MET A 216 -4.91 -9.19 2.29
CA MET A 216 -3.57 -9.38 1.73
C MET A 216 -3.61 -9.10 0.23
N ALA A 217 -2.61 -8.38 -0.25
CA ALA A 217 -2.41 -8.12 -1.67
C ALA A 217 -0.94 -8.32 -2.01
N GLN A 218 -0.66 -9.11 -3.05
CA GLN A 218 0.69 -9.21 -3.59
C GLN A 218 0.87 -8.12 -4.64
N LYS A 219 1.88 -7.28 -4.45
CA LYS A 219 2.30 -6.30 -5.45
C LYS A 219 3.43 -6.89 -6.31
N PHE A 220 3.45 -6.51 -7.57
CA PHE A 220 4.47 -6.90 -8.53
C PHE A 220 5.06 -5.67 -9.21
N GLY A 221 6.39 -5.63 -9.27
CA GLY A 221 7.12 -4.57 -9.96
C GLY A 221 7.27 -4.80 -11.45
N ARG A 222 8.09 -3.96 -12.09
CA ARG A 222 8.34 -3.94 -13.55
C ARG A 222 9.81 -3.76 -13.89
N GLY A 223 10.71 -4.26 -13.04
CA GLY A 223 12.17 -4.08 -13.15
C GLY A 223 12.71 -2.74 -12.62
N ALA A 224 11.82 -1.85 -12.17
CA ALA A 224 12.15 -0.60 -11.52
C ALA A 224 12.56 -0.79 -10.04
N VAL A 225 12.93 0.30 -9.37
CA VAL A 225 13.36 0.26 -7.97
C VAL A 225 12.24 -0.11 -6.99
N SER A 226 10.98 0.12 -7.37
CA SER A 226 9.81 -0.13 -6.51
C SER A 226 8.68 -0.79 -7.31
N ASP A 227 7.86 -1.56 -6.61
CA ASP A 227 6.65 -2.22 -7.11
C ASP A 227 5.40 -1.33 -7.00
N GLN A 228 5.58 -0.05 -6.67
CA GLN A 228 4.52 0.94 -6.65
C GLN A 228 4.04 1.25 -8.07
N MET A 229 2.77 1.64 -8.18
CA MET A 229 2.13 1.94 -9.47
C MET A 229 2.81 3.07 -10.24
N THR A 230 3.45 4.02 -9.55
CA THR A 230 4.26 5.09 -10.17
C THR A 230 5.41 4.55 -11.03
N PHE A 231 5.86 3.32 -10.76
CA PHE A 231 6.86 2.60 -11.53
C PHE A 231 6.28 1.51 -12.44
N GLY A 232 4.96 1.56 -12.68
CA GLY A 232 4.21 0.58 -13.47
C GLY A 232 3.82 -0.69 -12.71
N GLY A 233 4.06 -0.74 -11.39
CA GLY A 233 3.66 -1.86 -10.57
C GLY A 233 2.13 -2.01 -10.47
N PHE A 234 1.69 -3.22 -10.17
CA PHE A 234 0.28 -3.59 -10.03
C PHE A 234 0.14 -4.64 -8.92
N TYR A 235 -1.09 -5.00 -8.55
CA TYR A 235 -1.31 -6.00 -7.50
C TYR A 235 -2.37 -7.03 -7.87
N THR A 236 -2.35 -8.17 -7.17
CA THR A 236 -3.47 -9.11 -7.09
C THR A 236 -3.83 -9.33 -5.63
N MET A 237 -5.11 -9.57 -5.35
CA MET A 237 -5.54 -9.93 -3.99
C MET A 237 -5.12 -11.37 -3.69
N LEU A 238 -4.79 -11.65 -2.44
CA LEU A 238 -4.52 -12.99 -1.96
C LEU A 238 -5.66 -13.50 -1.09
N ASP A 239 -5.94 -14.79 -1.17
CA ASP A 239 -6.79 -15.46 -0.18
C ASP A 239 -6.05 -15.65 1.15
N GLU A 240 -6.71 -16.27 2.14
CA GLU A 240 -6.11 -16.50 3.45
C GLU A 240 -4.94 -17.48 3.48
N ASN A 241 -4.75 -18.26 2.42
CA ASN A 241 -3.65 -19.20 2.24
C ASN A 241 -2.54 -18.62 1.37
N GLY A 242 -2.66 -17.36 0.95
CA GLY A 242 -1.64 -16.65 0.17
C GLY A 242 -1.70 -16.93 -1.33
N HIS A 243 -2.77 -17.54 -1.83
CA HIS A 243 -2.95 -17.79 -3.27
C HIS A 243 -3.58 -16.57 -3.95
N ALA A 244 -3.10 -16.21 -5.14
CA ALA A 244 -3.71 -15.14 -5.93
C ALA A 244 -5.15 -15.48 -6.32
N VAL A 245 -6.07 -14.55 -6.12
CA VAL A 245 -7.51 -14.78 -6.40
C VAL A 245 -7.91 -14.44 -7.84
N GLY A 246 -6.95 -14.10 -8.70
CA GLY A 246 -7.17 -13.75 -10.09
C GLY A 246 -6.03 -12.95 -10.73
N PRO A 247 -6.28 -12.36 -11.92
CA PRO A 247 -5.33 -11.48 -12.59
C PRO A 247 -4.92 -10.28 -11.73
N GLY A 248 -3.76 -9.70 -12.05
CA GLY A 248 -3.32 -8.45 -11.46
C GLY A 248 -4.02 -7.25 -12.08
N TYR A 249 -4.13 -6.14 -11.35
CA TYR A 249 -4.70 -4.89 -11.86
C TYR A 249 -4.13 -3.66 -11.14
N ASP A 250 -4.28 -2.51 -11.78
CA ASP A 250 -3.90 -1.20 -11.25
C ASP A 250 -5.11 -0.23 -11.20
N SER A 251 -4.89 0.98 -10.66
CA SER A 251 -5.96 2.00 -10.55
C SER A 251 -6.29 2.72 -11.87
N HIS A 252 -5.62 2.35 -12.98
CA HIS A 252 -5.90 2.82 -14.33
C HIS A 252 -6.65 1.77 -15.17
N ALA A 253 -7.24 0.76 -14.49
CA ALA A 253 -8.00 -0.33 -15.09
C ALA A 253 -7.20 -1.23 -16.04
N HIS A 254 -5.86 -1.20 -15.98
CA HIS A 254 -5.07 -2.21 -16.68
C HIS A 254 -5.22 -3.56 -15.97
N VAL A 255 -5.43 -4.61 -16.76
CA VAL A 255 -5.57 -5.99 -16.27
C VAL A 255 -4.42 -6.83 -16.80
N HIS A 256 -3.75 -7.52 -15.90
CA HIS A 256 -2.55 -8.32 -16.15
C HIS A 256 -2.85 -9.79 -15.83
N VAL A 257 -3.26 -10.54 -16.86
CA VAL A 257 -3.39 -12.01 -16.76
C VAL A 257 -2.01 -12.64 -16.57
N THR A 258 -1.02 -12.12 -17.29
CA THR A 258 0.39 -12.47 -17.13
C THR A 258 1.19 -11.23 -16.74
N HIS A 259 2.30 -11.44 -16.03
CA HIS A 259 3.27 -10.39 -15.75
C HIS A 259 3.88 -9.92 -17.09
N PRO A 260 3.84 -8.61 -17.42
CA PRO A 260 4.21 -8.17 -18.77
C PRO A 260 5.68 -8.36 -19.17
N ASP A 261 6.62 -8.55 -18.23
CA ASP A 261 8.04 -8.78 -18.58
C ASP A 261 8.42 -10.27 -18.57
N SER A 262 7.90 -11.03 -17.61
CA SER A 262 8.32 -12.42 -17.39
C SER A 262 7.35 -13.42 -18.02
N GLY A 263 6.14 -12.99 -18.35
CA GLY A 263 5.07 -13.87 -18.83
C GLY A 263 4.45 -14.75 -17.74
N PHE A 264 4.86 -14.61 -16.47
CA PHE A 264 4.32 -15.40 -15.36
C PHE A 264 2.80 -15.21 -15.24
N VAL A 265 2.03 -16.30 -15.13
CA VAL A 265 0.57 -16.22 -14.99
C VAL A 265 0.22 -15.78 -13.57
N ILE A 266 -0.36 -14.59 -13.41
CA ILE A 266 -0.53 -13.97 -12.08
C ILE A 266 -1.43 -14.79 -11.17
N ALA A 267 -2.47 -15.43 -11.72
CA ALA A 267 -3.37 -16.29 -10.97
C ALA A 267 -2.68 -17.56 -10.42
N ASP A 268 -1.53 -17.96 -10.95
CA ASP A 268 -0.77 -19.12 -10.46
C ASP A 268 0.13 -18.76 -9.28
N PHE A 269 0.19 -17.49 -8.87
CA PHE A 269 1.05 -17.05 -7.78
C PHE A 269 0.58 -17.61 -6.43
N GLN A 270 1.55 -18.14 -5.68
CA GLN A 270 1.42 -18.56 -4.30
C GLN A 270 2.46 -17.83 -3.47
N LEU A 271 2.04 -17.11 -2.43
CA LEU A 271 2.95 -16.49 -1.47
C LEU A 271 3.67 -17.61 -0.69
N PRO A 272 5.02 -17.70 -0.76
CA PRO A 272 5.78 -18.65 0.06
C PRO A 272 5.65 -18.33 1.55
N MET A 273 5.79 -19.35 2.40
CA MET A 273 5.90 -19.21 3.86
C MET A 273 4.73 -18.45 4.51
N ILE A 274 3.50 -18.70 4.05
CA ILE A 274 2.33 -17.94 4.48
C ILE A 274 2.11 -17.98 6.00
N ASP A 275 2.36 -19.09 6.66
CA ASP A 275 2.17 -19.20 8.11
C ASP A 275 3.24 -18.41 8.87
N GLU A 276 4.47 -18.38 8.37
CA GLU A 276 5.54 -17.54 8.88
C GLU A 276 5.26 -16.05 8.65
N VAL A 277 4.68 -15.67 7.51
CA VAL A 277 4.22 -14.30 7.25
C VAL A 277 3.18 -13.87 8.28
N LYS A 278 2.20 -14.73 8.58
CA LYS A 278 1.16 -14.45 9.58
C LYS A 278 1.77 -14.27 10.98
N ALA A 279 2.66 -15.16 11.38
CA ALA A 279 3.36 -15.08 12.67
C ALA A 279 4.26 -13.84 12.76
N PHE A 280 4.96 -13.50 11.67
CA PHE A 280 5.83 -12.34 11.59
C PHE A 280 5.05 -11.04 11.75
N VAL A 281 3.92 -10.89 11.06
CA VAL A 281 3.07 -9.69 11.18
C VAL A 281 2.53 -9.55 12.61
N ASP A 282 2.23 -10.66 13.30
CA ASP A 282 1.84 -10.60 14.71
C ASP A 282 2.97 -10.11 15.63
N GLN A 283 4.22 -10.50 15.35
CA GLN A 283 5.38 -10.02 16.11
C GLN A 283 5.62 -8.52 15.86
N VAL A 284 5.63 -8.11 14.60
CA VAL A 284 5.89 -6.71 14.20
C VAL A 284 4.82 -5.77 14.76
N ALA A 285 3.55 -6.15 14.74
CA ALA A 285 2.46 -5.32 15.25
C ALA A 285 2.54 -5.03 16.76
N ARG A 286 3.30 -5.83 17.53
CA ARG A 286 3.49 -5.65 18.98
C ARG A 286 4.58 -4.65 19.33
N VAL A 287 5.42 -4.23 18.38
CA VAL A 287 6.54 -3.31 18.62
C VAL A 287 6.03 -1.92 19.02
N VAL A 288 5.01 -1.42 18.31
CA VAL A 288 4.36 -0.14 18.60
C VAL A 288 2.85 -0.38 18.78
N PRO A 289 2.41 -0.93 19.92
CA PRO A 289 1.02 -1.37 20.12
C PRO A 289 0.01 -0.20 20.13
N GLN A 290 0.48 1.04 20.18
CA GLN A 290 -0.34 2.25 20.06
C GLN A 290 -0.76 2.57 18.62
N ILE A 291 -0.16 1.89 17.62
CA ILE A 291 -0.56 1.96 16.21
C ILE A 291 -1.16 0.60 15.86
N GLN A 292 -2.48 0.50 15.98
CA GLN A 292 -3.16 -0.79 15.94
C GLN A 292 -3.59 -1.21 14.53
N TYR A 293 -3.87 -0.27 13.62
CA TYR A 293 -4.36 -0.55 12.27
C TYR A 293 -3.32 -0.18 11.22
N VAL A 294 -2.64 -1.19 10.66
CA VAL A 294 -1.46 -0.95 9.81
C VAL A 294 -1.54 -1.74 8.52
N GLY A 295 -1.14 -1.10 7.41
CA GLY A 295 -0.77 -1.77 6.17
C GLY A 295 0.73 -2.07 6.17
N TRP A 296 1.10 -3.30 6.49
CA TRP A 296 2.49 -3.76 6.50
C TRP A 296 2.91 -4.18 5.10
N ASP A 297 4.02 -3.65 4.57
CA ASP A 297 4.66 -4.21 3.40
C ASP A 297 5.83 -5.09 3.83
N ILE A 298 5.72 -6.36 3.48
CA ILE A 298 6.68 -7.40 3.82
C ILE A 298 7.22 -8.05 2.55
N VAL A 299 8.40 -8.64 2.64
CA VAL A 299 9.00 -9.44 1.57
C VAL A 299 9.41 -10.77 2.16
N VAL A 300 9.06 -11.86 1.50
CA VAL A 300 9.55 -13.18 1.88
C VAL A 300 10.93 -13.37 1.26
N THR A 301 11.92 -13.63 2.10
CA THR A 301 13.30 -14.00 1.70
C THR A 301 13.47 -15.52 1.78
N PRO A 302 14.57 -16.10 1.28
CA PRO A 302 14.87 -17.52 1.50
C PRO A 302 14.93 -17.92 2.99
N GLU A 303 15.22 -16.98 3.89
CA GLU A 303 15.35 -17.18 5.33
C GLU A 303 14.10 -16.77 6.14
N GLY A 304 13.04 -16.33 5.47
CA GLY A 304 11.77 -15.91 6.07
C GLY A 304 11.35 -14.47 5.74
N PRO A 305 10.18 -14.03 6.23
CA PRO A 305 9.68 -12.69 5.98
C PRO A 305 10.55 -11.61 6.65
N VAL A 306 10.71 -10.49 5.94
CA VAL A 306 11.34 -9.25 6.41
C VAL A 306 10.41 -8.07 6.19
N LEU A 307 10.58 -7.03 7.01
CA LEU A 307 9.77 -5.83 6.97
C LEU A 307 10.39 -4.78 6.05
N VAL A 308 9.57 -4.18 5.17
CA VAL A 308 9.99 -3.08 4.28
C VAL A 308 9.47 -1.75 4.78
N GLU A 309 8.17 -1.64 5.02
CA GLU A 309 7.52 -0.43 5.54
C GLU A 309 6.24 -0.76 6.32
N GLY A 310 5.81 0.17 7.17
CA GLY A 310 4.53 0.11 7.87
C GLY A 310 3.72 1.37 7.59
N ASN A 311 2.46 1.20 7.17
CA ASN A 311 1.58 2.31 6.83
C ASN A 311 0.46 2.45 7.87
N TRP A 312 0.58 3.40 8.81
CA TRP A 312 -0.50 3.70 9.77
C TRP A 312 -1.75 4.25 9.06
N GLY A 313 -1.58 4.98 7.96
CA GLY A 313 -2.65 5.21 6.99
C GLY A 313 -2.75 4.02 6.04
N ALA A 314 -3.27 2.88 6.51
CA ALA A 314 -3.14 1.58 5.85
C ALA A 314 -3.56 1.54 4.36
N GLY A 315 -4.44 2.46 3.96
CA GLY A 315 -5.03 2.48 2.61
C GLY A 315 -6.05 1.36 2.45
N VAL A 316 -6.40 1.05 1.21
CA VAL A 316 -7.32 -0.05 0.89
C VAL A 316 -6.81 -0.82 -0.32
N TYR A 317 -6.84 -2.15 -0.19
CA TYR A 317 -6.74 -3.09 -1.30
C TYR A 317 -8.00 -3.95 -1.25
N GLU A 318 -8.74 -3.98 -2.35
CA GLU A 318 -10.00 -4.70 -2.47
C GLU A 318 -10.11 -5.34 -3.85
N ASN A 319 -10.99 -6.33 -3.97
CA ASN A 319 -11.27 -7.03 -5.21
C ASN A 319 -11.89 -6.10 -6.27
N LYS A 320 -11.46 -6.21 -7.53
CA LYS A 320 -12.14 -5.61 -8.69
C LYS A 320 -13.07 -6.66 -9.35
N PRO A 321 -14.41 -6.59 -9.18
CA PRO A 321 -15.34 -7.63 -9.64
C PRO A 321 -15.26 -7.98 -11.12
N SER A 322 -14.99 -7.01 -11.99
CA SER A 322 -14.82 -7.24 -13.43
C SER A 322 -13.58 -8.06 -13.78
N VAL A 323 -12.59 -8.10 -12.87
CA VAL A 323 -11.32 -8.81 -13.06
C VAL A 323 -11.33 -10.17 -12.39
N THR A 324 -11.71 -10.22 -11.12
CA THR A 324 -11.63 -11.47 -10.32
C THR A 324 -12.93 -12.27 -10.33
N GLY A 325 -14.05 -11.67 -10.77
CA GLY A 325 -15.38 -12.24 -10.60
C GLY A 325 -15.90 -12.22 -9.15
N ILE A 326 -15.06 -11.82 -8.18
CA ILE A 326 -15.43 -11.73 -6.77
C ILE A 326 -16.17 -10.42 -6.53
N ARG A 327 -17.44 -10.54 -6.15
CA ARG A 327 -18.36 -9.40 -5.98
C ARG A 327 -18.51 -8.95 -4.54
N THR A 328 -17.69 -9.48 -3.64
CA THR A 328 -17.67 -9.13 -2.22
C THR A 328 -16.29 -8.64 -1.80
N GLY A 329 -16.28 -7.65 -0.91
CA GLY A 329 -15.06 -7.12 -0.31
C GLY A 329 -14.78 -7.70 1.08
N HIS A 330 -13.77 -7.14 1.72
CA HIS A 330 -13.20 -7.62 2.97
C HIS A 330 -13.82 -6.98 4.22
N LYS A 331 -14.67 -5.95 4.12
CA LYS A 331 -15.26 -5.22 5.27
C LYS A 331 -15.91 -6.12 6.34
N PRO A 332 -16.58 -7.25 6.02
CA PRO A 332 -17.07 -8.16 7.06
C PRO A 332 -15.97 -8.67 7.99
N ARG A 333 -14.76 -8.94 7.46
CA ARG A 333 -13.59 -9.37 8.24
C ARG A 333 -13.08 -8.25 9.17
N TYR A 334 -13.07 -7.01 8.67
CA TYR A 334 -12.76 -5.83 9.46
C TYR A 334 -13.74 -5.67 10.63
N ARG A 335 -15.04 -5.83 10.38
CA ARG A 335 -16.06 -5.77 11.43
C ARG A 335 -15.92 -6.86 12.47
N ALA A 336 -15.60 -8.08 12.04
CA ALA A 336 -15.41 -9.20 12.96
C ALA A 336 -14.20 -8.98 13.89
N ALA A 337 -13.12 -8.38 13.39
CA ALA A 337 -11.92 -8.10 14.17
C ALA A 337 -12.02 -6.84 15.04
N ILE A 338 -12.64 -5.76 14.53
CA ILE A 338 -12.57 -4.42 15.13
C ILE A 338 -13.87 -4.02 15.86
N GLY A 339 -15.03 -4.54 15.42
CA GLY A 339 -16.33 -4.31 16.06
C GLY A 339 -16.95 -2.92 15.80
N PHE A 340 -17.17 -2.55 14.53
CA PHE A 340 -17.81 -1.27 14.14
C PHE A 340 -18.96 -1.37 13.13
#